data_AF-A0A0C9WJK3-F1
#
_entry.id   AF-A0A0C9WJK3-F1
#
_cell.length_a   1.000
_cell.length_b   1.000
_cell.length_c   1.000
_cell.angle_alpha   90.00
_cell.angle_beta   90.00
_cell.angle_gamma   90.00
#
_symmetry.space_group_name_H-M   'P 1'
#
loop_
_entity.id
_entity.type
_entity.pdbx_description
1 polymer ?
#
loop_
_entity_poly.entity_id
_entity_poly.type
_entity_poly.pdbx_seq_one_letter_code
_entity_poly.pdbx_strand_id
1 'polypeptide(L)'
;MDDGTNIPSPENTVKFALKWVAAHKGVAGNERVDEEAKRAAQGESSPQEELPPILRKSLPISATAVKQEFAEKQKVRWEETWKTSPRYARFQHIDTGFPFNKFRKISNALSRPQASLMMQL
;
A
#
# COMPACT_ATOMS: atom_id res chain seq x y z
N MET A 1 38.22 -22.94 -40.79
CA MET A 1 37.43 -22.95 -39.54
C MET A 1 37.16 -21.51 -39.22
N ASP A 2 35.93 -21.11 -39.51
CA ASP A 2 35.42 -19.75 -39.42
C ASP A 2 34.95 -19.56 -37.97
N ASP A 3 35.73 -18.86 -37.16
CA ASP A 3 35.38 -18.53 -35.78
C ASP A 3 34.35 -17.40 -35.83
N GLY A 4 33.08 -17.82 -35.87
CA GLY A 4 31.89 -16.99 -35.95
C GLY A 4 31.63 -16.13 -34.71
N THR A 5 32.57 -15.26 -34.35
CA THR A 5 32.37 -14.21 -33.34
C THR A 5 32.52 -12.82 -33.96
N ASN A 6 31.82 -12.59 -35.06
CA ASN A 6 31.50 -11.23 -35.50
C ASN A 6 30.22 -10.79 -34.77
N ILE A 7 30.36 -10.35 -33.51
CA ILE A 7 29.27 -9.71 -32.77
C ILE A 7 29.05 -8.33 -33.41
N PRO A 8 27.89 -8.05 -34.02
CA PRO A 8 27.65 -6.74 -34.62
C PRO A 8 27.72 -5.67 -33.53
N SER A 9 28.58 -4.68 -33.76
CA SER A 9 28.78 -3.53 -32.88
C SER A 9 27.44 -2.77 -32.72
N PRO A 10 26.93 -2.56 -31.49
CA PRO A 10 25.67 -1.85 -31.29
C PRO A 10 25.89 -0.35 -31.54
N GLU A 11 25.59 0.11 -32.76
CA GLU A 11 25.76 1.50 -33.22
C GLU A 11 24.93 2.55 -32.45
N ASN A 12 24.23 2.18 -31.38
CA ASN A 12 23.52 3.12 -30.49
C ASN A 12 23.68 2.74 -29.02
N THR A 13 24.93 2.76 -28.52
CA THR A 13 25.18 2.54 -27.09
C THR A 13 24.94 3.83 -26.30
N VAL A 14 23.77 3.96 -25.67
CA VAL A 14 23.46 5.08 -24.77
C VAL A 14 24.08 4.82 -23.39
N LYS A 15 24.97 5.70 -22.94
CA LYS A 15 25.53 5.64 -21.58
C LYS A 15 24.55 6.27 -20.60
N PHE A 16 24.10 5.51 -19.60
CA PHE A 16 23.28 6.03 -18.50
C PHE A 16 23.93 5.69 -17.14
N ALA A 17 23.63 6.52 -16.13
CA ALA A 17 24.06 6.30 -14.77
C ALA A 17 22.84 6.28 -13.85
N LEU A 18 22.64 5.18 -13.13
CA LEU A 18 21.60 5.04 -12.12
C LEU A 18 22.13 5.55 -10.77
N LYS A 19 21.37 6.39 -10.09
CA LYS A 19 21.70 6.88 -8.75
C LYS A 19 20.54 6.63 -7.81
N TRP A 20 20.83 5.99 -6.68
CA TRP A 20 19.87 5.85 -5.59
C TRP A 20 19.84 7.14 -4.79
N VAL A 21 18.66 7.74 -4.69
CA VAL A 21 18.44 8.96 -3.91
C VAL A 21 17.60 8.57 -2.70
N ALA A 22 17.95 9.11 -1.54
CA ALA A 22 17.15 8.91 -0.34
C ALA A 22 15.78 9.58 -0.49
N ALA A 23 14.73 8.86 -0.13
CA ALA A 23 13.37 9.39 -0.10
C ALA A 23 13.29 10.63 0.83
N HIS A 24 12.45 11.59 0.45
CA HIS A 24 12.12 12.78 1.24
C HIS A 24 13.31 13.68 1.62
N LYS A 25 14.38 13.70 0.82
CA LYS A 25 15.54 14.58 1.04
C LYS A 25 15.49 15.95 0.35
N GLY A 26 14.33 16.42 -0.13
CA GLY A 26 14.27 17.76 -0.75
C GLY A 26 14.79 17.81 -2.18
N VAL A 27 14.98 16.66 -2.86
CA VAL A 27 15.48 16.68 -4.24
C VAL A 27 14.33 17.06 -5.15
N ALA A 28 14.29 18.33 -5.55
CA ALA A 28 13.20 18.94 -6.30
C ALA A 28 12.70 18.10 -7.49
N GLY A 29 13.61 17.48 -8.26
CA GLY A 29 13.23 16.60 -9.38
C GLY A 29 12.50 15.34 -8.94
N ASN A 30 12.95 14.70 -7.85
CA ASN A 30 12.30 13.50 -7.31
C ASN A 30 10.94 13.84 -6.68
N GLU A 31 10.85 15.00 -6.01
CA GLU A 31 9.60 15.47 -5.40
C GLU A 31 8.55 15.80 -6.46
N ARG A 32 8.94 16.50 -7.53
CA ARG A 32 8.03 16.76 -8.66
C ARG A 32 7.52 15.46 -9.28
N VAL A 33 8.39 14.47 -9.46
CA VAL A 33 7.99 13.15 -10.00
C VAL A 33 7.04 12.44 -9.04
N ASP A 34 7.28 12.49 -7.73
CA ASP A 34 6.39 11.90 -6.72
C ASP A 34 5.00 12.58 -6.71
N GLU A 35 4.95 13.90 -6.83
CA GLU A 35 3.70 14.67 -6.94
C GLU A 35 2.90 14.32 -8.20
N GLU A 36 3.54 14.24 -9.36
CA GLU A 36 2.89 13.81 -10.61
C GLU A 36 2.42 12.35 -10.52
N ALA A 37 3.23 11.47 -9.92
CA ALA A 37 2.85 10.07 -9.72
C ALA A 37 1.62 9.93 -8.81
N LYS A 38 1.50 10.77 -7.77
CA LYS A 38 0.31 10.80 -6.90
C LYS A 38 -0.93 11.29 -7.64
N ARG A 39 -0.82 12.37 -8.43
CA ARG A 39 -1.91 12.86 -9.28
C ARG A 39 -2.36 11.79 -10.27
N ALA A 40 -1.39 11.10 -10.89
CA ALA A 40 -1.67 9.96 -11.77
C ALA A 40 -2.41 8.83 -11.05
N ALA A 41 -2.00 8.48 -9.83
CA ALA A 41 -2.68 7.48 -9.01
C ALA A 41 -4.11 7.89 -8.59
N GLN A 42 -4.40 9.20 -8.53
CA GLN A 42 -5.73 9.73 -8.25
C GLN A 42 -6.63 9.78 -9.50
N GLY A 43 -6.11 9.44 -10.68
CA GLY A 43 -6.86 9.36 -11.93
C GLY A 43 -6.64 10.55 -12.87
N GLU A 44 -5.80 11.51 -12.50
CA GLU A 44 -5.36 12.54 -13.44
C GLU A 44 -4.40 11.94 -14.48
N SER A 45 -4.53 12.28 -15.74
CA SER A 45 -3.62 11.77 -16.76
C SER A 45 -3.37 12.82 -17.83
N SER A 46 -2.15 12.83 -18.35
CA SER A 46 -1.80 13.56 -19.57
C SER A 46 -2.62 13.05 -20.76
N PRO A 47 -2.76 13.85 -21.83
CA PRO A 47 -3.31 13.41 -23.10
C PRO A 47 -2.62 12.15 -23.63
N GLN A 48 -3.39 11.26 -24.26
CA GLN A 48 -2.91 9.94 -24.71
C GLN A 48 -1.74 10.04 -25.71
N GLU A 49 -1.65 11.12 -26.47
CA GLU A 49 -0.59 11.39 -27.45
C GLU A 49 0.78 11.62 -26.79
N GLU A 50 0.77 12.28 -25.62
CA GLU A 50 1.97 12.58 -24.83
C GLU A 50 2.42 11.37 -23.99
N LEU A 51 1.55 10.38 -23.79
CA LEU A 51 1.88 9.17 -23.05
C LEU A 51 2.72 8.21 -23.89
N PRO A 52 3.71 7.54 -23.28
CA PRO A 52 4.39 6.40 -23.88
C PRO A 52 3.38 5.33 -24.34
N PRO A 53 3.58 4.62 -25.46
CA PRO A 53 2.63 3.65 -26.01
C PRO A 53 2.13 2.59 -25.01
N ILE A 54 2.97 2.21 -24.05
CA ILE A 54 2.63 1.25 -22.99
C ILE A 54 1.60 1.79 -21.98
N LEU A 55 1.59 3.10 -21.75
CA LEU A 55 0.68 3.79 -20.83
C LEU A 55 -0.59 4.32 -21.53
N ARG A 56 -0.68 4.20 -22.86
CA ARG A 56 -1.89 4.56 -23.61
C ARG A 56 -3.05 3.58 -23.43
N LYS A 57 -2.76 2.40 -22.88
CA LYS A 57 -3.75 1.35 -22.60
C LYS A 57 -4.12 1.37 -21.13
N SER A 58 -5.32 0.88 -20.82
CA SER A 58 -5.72 0.67 -19.42
C SER A 58 -4.72 -0.26 -18.73
N LEU A 59 -4.20 0.19 -17.58
CA LEU A 59 -3.30 -0.60 -16.75
C LEU A 59 -4.09 -1.66 -15.98
N PRO A 60 -3.47 -2.82 -15.70
CA PRO A 60 -4.10 -3.83 -14.87
C PRO A 60 -4.34 -3.27 -13.47
N ILE A 61 -5.45 -3.67 -12.87
CA ILE A 61 -5.79 -3.29 -11.50
C ILE A 61 -4.78 -3.94 -10.54
N SER A 62 -4.23 -3.13 -9.64
CA SER A 62 -3.34 -3.63 -8.61
C SER A 62 -4.08 -4.50 -7.60
N ALA A 63 -3.62 -5.75 -7.42
CA ALA A 63 -4.17 -6.66 -6.43
C ALA A 63 -4.04 -6.11 -4.99
N THR A 64 -3.00 -5.32 -4.71
CA THR A 64 -2.83 -4.70 -3.37
C THR A 64 -3.85 -3.60 -3.15
N ALA A 65 -4.13 -2.77 -4.16
CA ALA A 65 -5.13 -1.71 -4.07
C ALA A 65 -6.53 -2.28 -3.82
N VAL A 66 -6.91 -3.35 -4.54
CA VAL A 66 -8.21 -4.04 -4.33
C VAL A 66 -8.32 -4.60 -2.91
N LYS A 67 -7.25 -5.22 -2.40
CA LYS A 67 -7.23 -5.74 -1.02
C LYS A 67 -7.36 -4.63 0.02
N GLN A 68 -6.72 -3.49 -0.20
CA GLN A 68 -6.80 -2.33 0.68
C GLN A 68 -8.22 -1.77 0.70
N GLU A 69 -8.82 -1.52 -0.47
CA GLU A 69 -10.19 -1.04 -0.59
C GLU A 69 -11.18 -1.98 0.11
N PHE A 70 -11.02 -3.30 -0.09
CA PHE A 70 -11.87 -4.28 0.57
C PHE A 70 -11.69 -4.29 2.10
N ALA A 71 -10.46 -4.18 2.59
CA ALA A 71 -10.18 -4.11 4.02
C ALA A 71 -10.77 -2.85 4.67
N GLU A 72 -10.72 -1.71 3.98
CA GLU A 72 -11.34 -0.45 4.43
C GLU A 72 -12.86 -0.58 4.52
N LYS A 73 -13.51 -1.14 3.48
CA LYS A 73 -14.95 -1.44 3.50
C LYS A 73 -15.33 -2.36 4.66
N GLN A 74 -14.51 -3.39 4.93
CA GLN A 74 -14.73 -4.26 6.09
C GLN A 74 -14.62 -3.50 7.41
N LYS A 75 -13.63 -2.62 7.56
CA LYS A 75 -13.45 -1.83 8.78
C LYS A 75 -14.66 -0.96 9.07
N VAL A 76 -15.17 -0.24 8.06
CA VAL A 76 -16.38 0.59 8.19
C VAL A 76 -17.57 -0.25 8.62
N ARG A 77 -17.83 -1.37 7.92
CA ARG A 77 -18.93 -2.28 8.26
C ARG A 77 -18.81 -2.85 9.67
N TRP A 78 -17.59 -3.17 10.11
CA TRP A 78 -17.33 -3.66 11.46
C TRP A 78 -17.60 -2.59 12.51
N GLU A 79 -17.22 -1.34 12.26
CA GLU A 79 -17.51 -0.21 13.15
C GLU A 79 -19.01 0.01 13.32
N GLU A 80 -19.77 -0.02 12.22
CA GLU A 80 -21.23 0.10 12.24
C GLU A 80 -21.89 -1.05 13.02
N THR A 81 -21.45 -2.28 12.75
CA THR A 81 -21.96 -3.48 13.42
C THR A 81 -21.64 -3.46 14.91
N TRP A 82 -20.43 -3.01 15.27
CA TRP A 82 -20.01 -2.84 16.66
C TRP A 82 -20.90 -1.84 17.38
N LYS A 83 -21.07 -0.63 16.83
CA LYS A 83 -21.90 0.45 17.41
C LYS A 83 -23.36 0.04 17.60
N THR A 84 -23.89 -0.77 16.70
CA THR A 84 -25.28 -1.28 16.79
C THR A 84 -25.44 -2.40 17.82
N SER A 85 -24.34 -3.02 18.25
CA SER A 85 -24.41 -4.16 19.16
C SER A 85 -24.79 -3.75 20.59
N PRO A 86 -25.53 -4.57 21.35
CA PRO A 86 -25.81 -4.31 22.77
C PRO A 86 -24.53 -4.21 23.63
N ARG A 87 -23.44 -4.82 23.15
CA ARG A 87 -22.13 -4.77 23.83
C ARG A 87 -21.51 -3.39 23.77
N TYR A 88 -21.69 -2.64 22.69
CA TYR A 88 -21.18 -1.28 22.57
C TYR A 88 -21.72 -0.36 23.67
N ALA A 89 -23.03 -0.41 23.94
CA ALA A 89 -23.65 0.40 24.99
C ALA A 89 -23.01 0.21 26.37
N ARG A 90 -22.59 -1.02 26.68
CA ARG A 90 -21.91 -1.36 27.94
C ARG A 90 -20.44 -0.96 27.92
N PHE A 91 -19.77 -1.20 26.79
CA PHE A 91 -18.32 -1.12 26.70
C PHE A 91 -17.78 0.28 26.33
N GLN A 92 -18.59 1.14 25.72
CA GLN A 92 -18.21 2.50 25.33
C GLN A 92 -17.73 3.36 26.51
N HIS A 93 -18.21 3.08 27.73
CA HIS A 93 -17.83 3.79 28.94
C HIS A 93 -16.52 3.26 29.56
N ILE A 94 -16.09 2.05 29.17
CA ILE A 94 -14.89 1.39 29.69
C ILE A 94 -13.70 1.74 28.80
N ASP A 95 -13.87 1.62 27.48
CA ASP A 95 -12.83 1.94 26.51
C ASP A 95 -13.47 2.49 25.23
N THR A 96 -13.18 3.75 24.93
CA THR A 96 -13.63 4.43 23.70
C THR A 96 -12.76 4.08 22.49
N GLY A 97 -11.60 3.44 22.70
CA GLY A 97 -10.60 3.09 21.69
C GLY A 97 -10.96 1.87 20.87
N PHE A 98 -12.01 1.96 20.05
CA PHE A 98 -12.27 0.97 19.00
C PHE A 98 -11.39 1.24 17.76
N PRO A 99 -10.87 0.21 17.08
CA PRO A 99 -10.86 -1.21 17.44
C PRO A 99 -9.79 -1.50 18.50
N PHE A 100 -10.09 -2.39 19.47
CA PHE A 100 -9.26 -2.75 20.63
C PHE A 100 -7.97 -3.51 20.26
N ASN A 101 -7.15 -2.95 19.38
CA ASN A 101 -6.02 -3.59 18.74
C ASN A 101 -4.95 -4.00 19.73
N LYS A 102 -4.73 -3.18 20.79
CA LYS A 102 -3.76 -3.48 21.85
C LYS A 102 -4.17 -4.73 22.62
N PHE A 103 -5.41 -4.76 23.12
CA PHE A 103 -5.97 -5.93 23.80
C PHE A 103 -5.91 -7.16 22.90
N ARG A 104 -6.38 -7.05 21.65
CA ARG A 104 -6.38 -8.18 20.71
C ARG A 104 -4.97 -8.70 20.43
N LYS A 105 -3.97 -7.83 20.30
CA LYS A 105 -2.57 -8.23 20.08
C LYS A 105 -2.02 -9.00 21.28
N ILE A 106 -2.28 -8.52 22.50
CA ILE A 106 -1.86 -9.18 23.73
C ILE A 106 -2.58 -10.53 23.86
N SER A 107 -3.91 -10.54 23.75
CA SER A 107 -4.73 -11.75 23.90
C SER A 107 -4.40 -12.83 22.87
N ASN A 108 -4.06 -12.46 21.63
CA ASN A 108 -3.64 -13.43 20.60
C ASN A 108 -2.29 -14.10 20.90
N ALA A 109 -1.43 -13.47 21.71
CA ALA A 109 -0.15 -14.03 22.12
C ALA A 109 -0.27 -14.91 23.37
N LEU A 110 -1.40 -14.85 24.08
CA LEU A 110 -1.64 -15.62 25.30
C LEU A 110 -2.27 -16.98 24.97
N SER A 111 -1.86 -18.01 25.72
CA SER A 111 -2.61 -19.27 25.76
C SER A 111 -3.94 -19.07 26.49
N ARG A 112 -4.92 -19.95 26.22
CA ARG A 112 -6.25 -19.89 26.86
C ARG A 112 -6.18 -19.78 28.40
N PRO A 113 -5.33 -20.54 29.12
CA PRO A 113 -5.19 -20.40 30.57
C PRO A 113 -4.66 -19.02 31.00
N GLN A 114 -3.67 -18.47 30.30
CA GLN A 114 -3.09 -17.17 30.62
C GLN A 114 -4.07 -16.01 30.39
N ALA A 115 -4.83 -16.07 29.30
CA ALA A 115 -5.90 -15.12 29.04
C ALA A 115 -7.01 -15.20 30.10
N SER A 116 -7.35 -16.40 30.57
CA SER A 116 -8.33 -16.58 31.66
C SER A 116 -7.87 -15.91 32.95
N LEU A 117 -6.60 -16.09 33.34
CA LEU A 117 -6.03 -15.47 34.53
C LEU A 117 -6.02 -13.94 34.43
N MET A 118 -5.67 -13.38 33.26
CA MET A 118 -5.69 -11.92 33.05
C MET A 118 -7.09 -11.32 33.18
N MET A 119 -8.14 -12.04 32.81
CA MET A 119 -9.52 -11.55 32.91
C MET A 119 -10.11 -11.70 34.33
N GLN A 120 -9.44 -12.46 35.20
CA GLN A 120 -9.86 -12.75 36.58
C GLN A 120 -9.19 -11.84 37.63
N LEU A 121 -8.09 -11.17 37.28
CA LEU A 121 -7.42 -10.15 38.08
C LEU A 121 -8.11 -8.79 37.91
#